data_AF-A0A7N0ZTH1-F1
#
_entry.id   AF-A0A7N0ZTH1-F1
#
_cell.length_a   1.000
_cell.length_b   1.000
_cell.length_c   1.000
_cell.angle_alpha   90.00
_cell.angle_beta   90.00
_cell.angle_gamma   90.00
#
_symmetry.space_group_name_H-M   'P 1'
#
loop_
_entity.id
_entity.type
_entity.pdbx_description
1 polymer ?
#
loop_
_entity_poly.entity_id
_entity_poly.type
_entity_poly.pdbx_seq_one_letter_code
_entity_poly.pdbx_strand_id
1 'polypeptide(L)'
;MHPKKAKTSESGAYTSSSNRDPEEHSYGGNESESRPIGQKVAKRKLKEKGKKNVTKSVNVDFEHRWKRLEELQAQKLVVLNEIKNKAKDDTLRADYEILMKDTAAMNDQQLAIHNHMCSIIKARHDIP
;
A
#
# COMPACT_ATOMS: atom_id res chain seq x y z
N MET A 1 42.98 -35.75 11.07
CA MET A 1 41.69 -36.47 11.22
C MET A 1 41.34 -36.54 12.70
N HIS A 2 40.19 -36.00 13.08
CA HIS A 2 39.16 -36.60 13.95
C HIS A 2 38.16 -35.47 14.31
N PRO A 3 36.92 -35.53 13.79
CA PRO A 3 35.87 -34.59 14.12
C PRO A 3 35.26 -35.00 15.47
N LYS A 4 35.06 -34.05 16.40
CA LYS A 4 34.18 -34.29 17.56
C LYS A 4 32.78 -33.80 17.20
N LYS A 5 31.86 -34.75 17.00
CA LYS A 5 30.44 -34.51 16.68
C LYS A 5 29.60 -34.46 17.96
N ALA A 6 28.63 -33.53 17.93
CA ALA A 6 27.27 -33.61 18.51
C ALA A 6 27.15 -33.58 20.05
N LYS A 7 26.05 -33.15 20.70
CA LYS A 7 24.67 -32.88 20.28
C LYS A 7 23.94 -32.09 21.40
N THR A 8 22.86 -31.39 21.03
CA THR A 8 21.62 -31.07 21.81
C THR A 8 21.68 -30.35 23.17
N SER A 9 20.88 -29.30 23.34
CA SER A 9 19.58 -29.42 24.03
C SER A 9 18.86 -28.07 24.04
N GLU A 10 17.57 -28.15 23.75
CA GLU A 10 16.55 -27.13 23.90
C GLU A 10 16.34 -26.73 25.37
N SER A 11 15.98 -25.46 25.59
CA SER A 11 15.37 -24.82 26.78
C SER A 11 15.95 -23.40 26.84
N GLY A 12 15.23 -22.30 26.72
CA GLY A 12 13.86 -22.00 27.08
C GLY A 12 13.85 -20.54 27.53
N ALA A 13 12.69 -19.91 27.43
CA ALA A 13 12.32 -18.64 28.07
C ALA A 13 12.99 -17.33 27.59
N TYR A 14 12.18 -16.53 26.89
CA TYR A 14 12.24 -15.07 26.98
C TYR A 14 12.23 -14.62 28.44
N THR A 15 13.18 -13.77 28.82
CA THR A 15 12.98 -12.80 29.92
C THR A 15 13.55 -11.44 29.50
N SER A 16 12.69 -10.43 29.59
CA SER A 16 12.98 -9.01 29.37
C SER A 16 13.91 -8.44 30.44
N SER A 17 14.70 -7.40 30.12
CA SER A 17 14.71 -6.12 30.87
C SER A 17 16.01 -5.30 30.70
N SER A 18 15.80 -4.00 30.52
CA SER A 18 16.61 -2.81 30.85
C SER A 18 17.82 -2.43 29.98
N ASN A 19 17.65 -1.31 29.26
CA ASN A 19 18.75 -0.50 28.71
C ASN A 19 19.57 0.09 29.86
N ARG A 20 20.90 -0.05 29.78
CA ARG A 20 21.86 0.55 30.70
C ARG A 20 21.82 2.07 30.62
N ASP A 21 21.84 2.70 31.79
CA ASP A 21 22.45 4.00 31.98
C ASP A 21 23.51 3.85 33.08
N PRO A 22 24.81 4.06 32.81
CA PRO A 22 25.80 4.24 33.85
C PRO A 22 26.01 5.74 34.05
N GLU A 23 25.26 6.33 34.99
CA GLU A 23 25.67 7.59 35.62
C GLU A 23 27.00 7.38 36.37
N GLU A 24 27.94 8.23 35.97
CA GLU A 24 28.98 8.90 36.75
C GLU A 24 29.25 8.40 38.18
N HIS A 25 30.31 7.60 38.33
CA HIS A 25 31.11 7.61 39.54
C HIS A 25 32.59 7.80 39.20
N SER A 26 33.02 9.05 39.39
CA SER A 26 34.40 9.47 39.64
C SER A 26 35.04 8.58 40.70
N TYR A 27 36.25 8.06 40.46
CA TYR A 27 37.45 8.32 41.28
C TYR A 27 38.65 7.48 40.78
N GLY A 28 39.75 8.18 40.50
CA GLY A 28 41.12 7.67 40.68
C GLY A 28 41.80 7.01 39.47
N GLY A 29 42.92 7.61 39.03
CA GLY A 29 43.94 6.93 38.24
C GLY A 29 44.47 7.74 37.07
N ASN A 30 45.72 8.18 37.17
CA ASN A 30 46.51 8.75 36.08
C ASN A 30 46.53 7.81 34.86
N GLU A 31 46.25 8.34 33.67
CA GLU A 31 46.99 8.03 32.44
C GLU A 31 46.49 8.94 31.30
N SER A 32 47.33 9.89 30.90
CA SER A 32 47.08 10.73 29.73
C SER A 32 47.38 9.92 28.47
N GLU A 33 46.43 9.09 28.03
CA GLU A 33 46.53 8.46 26.70
C GLU A 33 46.37 9.54 25.63
N SER A 34 47.51 10.03 25.17
CA SER A 34 47.63 10.98 24.06
C SER A 34 47.04 10.37 22.80
N ARG A 35 45.83 10.80 22.45
CA ARG A 35 45.16 10.37 21.21
C ARG A 35 46.00 10.81 20.01
N PRO A 36 46.24 9.95 19.00
CA PRO A 36 47.01 10.32 17.83
C PRO A 36 46.34 11.48 17.08
N ILE A 37 47.04 12.62 17.05
CA ILE A 37 46.63 13.81 16.30
C ILE A 37 46.64 13.47 14.81
N GLY A 38 45.46 13.51 14.19
CA GLY A 38 45.31 13.34 12.73
C GLY A 38 44.02 12.67 12.29
N GLN A 39 43.41 11.81 13.13
CA GLN A 39 42.20 11.09 12.73
C GLN A 39 40.99 12.00 12.49
N LYS A 40 40.86 13.09 13.25
CA LYS A 40 39.74 14.04 13.07
C LYS A 40 39.80 14.78 11.73
N VAL A 41 40.99 15.11 11.23
CA VAL A 41 41.15 15.85 9.95
C VAL A 41 40.97 14.91 8.76
N ALA A 42 41.52 13.69 8.82
CA ALA A 42 41.36 12.69 7.77
C ALA A 42 39.90 12.27 7.56
N LYS A 43 39.14 12.06 8.65
CA LYS A 43 37.70 11.76 8.55
C LYS A 43 36.87 12.92 8.01
N ARG A 44 37.27 14.17 8.27
CA ARG A 44 36.57 15.36 7.75
C ARG A 44 36.75 15.50 6.23
N LYS A 45 37.98 15.30 5.72
CA LYS A 45 38.26 15.32 4.27
C LYS A 45 37.60 14.18 3.49
N LEU A 46 37.42 13.01 4.11
CA LEU A 46 36.73 11.88 3.48
C LEU A 46 35.22 12.11 3.34
N LYS A 47 34.57 12.77 4.31
CA LYS A 47 33.14 13.12 4.26
C LYS A 47 32.81 14.23 3.25
N GLU A 48 33.81 15.01 2.84
CA GLU A 48 33.63 16.14 1.92
C GLU A 48 33.72 15.72 0.45
N LYS A 49 34.47 14.66 0.13
CA LYS A 49 34.62 14.14 -1.25
C LYS A 49 33.40 13.39 -1.79
N GLY A 50 32.46 12.95 -0.95
CA GLY A 50 31.32 12.10 -1.37
C GLY A 50 29.98 12.80 -1.62
N LYS A 51 29.85 14.10 -1.34
CA LYS A 51 28.53 14.76 -1.25
C LYS A 51 27.98 15.37 -2.54
N LYS A 52 28.68 15.29 -3.67
CA LYS A 52 28.33 16.08 -4.85
C LYS A 52 27.25 15.47 -5.77
N ASN A 53 27.04 14.14 -5.70
CA ASN A 53 26.19 13.45 -6.70
C ASN A 53 25.01 12.66 -6.11
N VAL A 54 24.92 12.49 -4.79
CA VAL A 54 23.88 11.63 -4.16
C VAL A 54 22.50 12.32 -4.16
N THR A 55 22.45 13.65 -4.04
CA THR A 55 21.18 14.38 -3.90
C THR A 55 20.37 14.48 -5.21
N LYS A 56 21.03 14.59 -6.37
CA LYS A 56 20.33 14.66 -7.66
C LYS A 56 19.71 13.32 -8.07
N SER A 57 20.41 12.22 -7.84
CA SER A 57 19.93 10.87 -8.19
C SER A 57 18.71 10.44 -7.37
N VAL A 58 18.67 10.75 -6.08
CA VAL A 58 17.54 10.41 -5.19
C VAL A 58 16.28 11.22 -5.54
N ASN A 59 16.44 12.47 -5.98
CA ASN A 59 15.31 13.33 -6.34
C ASN A 59 14.62 12.86 -7.64
N VAL A 60 15.41 12.48 -8.65
CA VAL A 60 14.90 11.95 -9.92
C VAL A 60 14.15 10.62 -9.71
N ASP A 61 14.68 9.74 -8.85
CA ASP A 61 14.00 8.47 -8.51
C ASP A 61 12.68 8.72 -7.74
N PHE A 62 12.64 9.72 -6.86
CA PHE A 62 11.42 10.12 -6.16
C PHE A 62 10.35 10.66 -7.12
N GLU A 63 10.71 11.57 -8.03
CA GLU A 63 9.78 12.13 -9.04
C GLU A 63 9.20 11.04 -9.95
N HIS A 64 10.04 10.11 -10.42
CA HIS A 64 9.59 9.00 -11.24
C HIS A 64 8.64 8.05 -10.48
N ARG A 65 8.95 7.75 -9.21
CA ARG A 65 8.07 6.95 -8.36
C ARG A 65 6.74 7.65 -8.09
N TRP A 66 6.76 8.96 -7.85
CA TRP A 66 5.57 9.76 -7.63
C TRP A 66 4.68 9.77 -8.86
N LYS A 67 5.25 10.06 -10.04
CA LYS A 67 4.53 10.03 -11.32
C LYS A 67 3.91 8.67 -11.59
N ARG A 68 4.63 7.58 -11.29
CA ARG A 68 4.11 6.21 -11.43
C ARG A 68 2.90 5.94 -10.52
N LEU A 69 2.91 6.46 -9.30
CA LEU A 69 1.78 6.33 -8.38
C LEU A 69 0.55 7.10 -8.89
N GLU A 70 0.75 8.30 -9.43
CA GLU A 70 -0.31 9.09 -10.05
C GLU A 70 -0.90 8.39 -11.26
N GLU A 71 -0.06 7.82 -12.13
CA GLU A 71 -0.50 7.01 -13.28
C GLU A 71 -1.31 5.78 -12.84
N LEU A 72 -0.86 5.06 -11.80
CA LEU A 72 -1.59 3.91 -11.26
C LEU A 72 -2.94 4.32 -10.65
N GLN A 73 -2.99 5.45 -9.97
CA GLN A 73 -4.25 5.98 -9.42
C GLN A 73 -5.21 6.38 -10.55
N ALA A 74 -4.71 7.04 -11.59
CA ALA A 74 -5.50 7.40 -12.76
C ALA A 74 -6.05 6.16 -13.48
N GLN A 75 -5.21 5.14 -13.71
CA GLN A 75 -5.65 3.88 -14.31
C GLN A 75 -6.72 3.18 -13.46
N LYS A 76 -6.56 3.15 -12.13
CA LYS A 76 -7.56 2.59 -11.23
C LYS A 76 -8.90 3.32 -11.36
N LEU A 77 -8.90 4.65 -11.44
CA LEU A 77 -10.12 5.43 -11.62
C LEU A 77 -10.79 5.14 -12.96
N VAL A 78 -10.01 5.00 -14.04
CA VAL A 78 -10.52 4.63 -15.37
C VAL A 78 -11.23 3.27 -15.30
N VAL A 79 -10.56 2.25 -14.77
CA VAL A 79 -11.13 0.90 -14.65
C VAL A 79 -12.41 0.89 -13.80
N LEU A 80 -12.43 1.60 -12.68
CA LEU A 80 -13.63 1.70 -11.84
C LEU A 80 -14.79 2.38 -12.58
N ASN A 81 -14.50 3.42 -13.37
CA ASN A 81 -15.52 4.10 -14.15
C ASN A 81 -16.05 3.21 -15.28
N GLU A 82 -15.18 2.46 -15.96
CA GLU A 82 -15.59 1.48 -16.97
C GLU A 82 -16.49 0.39 -16.39
N ILE A 83 -16.14 -0.17 -15.23
CA ILE A 83 -16.98 -1.16 -14.53
C ILE A 83 -18.34 -0.56 -14.19
N LYS A 84 -18.36 0.67 -13.66
CA LYS A 84 -19.60 1.38 -13.32
C LYS A 84 -20.47 1.63 -14.55
N ASN A 85 -19.88 2.04 -15.66
CA ASN A 85 -20.61 2.30 -16.89
C ASN A 85 -21.17 1.02 -17.50
N LYS A 86 -20.36 -0.04 -17.58
CA LYS A 86 -20.84 -1.36 -18.03
C LYS A 86 -22.00 -1.86 -17.18
N ALA A 87 -21.90 -1.76 -15.86
CA ALA A 87 -23.00 -2.15 -14.96
C ALA A 87 -24.28 -1.33 -15.24
N LYS A 88 -24.16 -0.02 -15.50
CA LYS A 88 -25.31 0.80 -15.89
C LYS A 88 -25.91 0.36 -17.22
N ASP A 89 -25.08 0.11 -18.23
CA ASP A 89 -25.52 -0.32 -19.55
C ASP A 89 -26.25 -1.67 -19.47
N ASP A 90 -25.72 -2.62 -18.69
CA ASP A 90 -26.36 -3.91 -18.43
C ASP A 90 -27.71 -3.75 -17.73
N THR A 91 -27.80 -2.87 -16.72
CA THR A 91 -29.08 -2.60 -16.05
C THR A 91 -30.10 -1.95 -16.97
N LEU A 92 -29.67 -1.00 -17.81
CA LEU A 92 -30.54 -0.33 -18.78
C LEU A 92 -31.08 -1.32 -19.80
N ARG A 93 -30.22 -2.21 -20.29
CA ARG A 93 -30.62 -3.27 -21.22
C ARG A 93 -31.65 -4.21 -20.60
N ALA A 94 -31.40 -4.69 -19.38
CA ALA A 94 -32.34 -5.58 -18.68
C ALA A 94 -33.69 -4.90 -18.44
N ASP A 95 -33.68 -3.63 -18.01
CA ASP A 95 -34.88 -2.83 -17.81
C ASP A 95 -35.67 -2.68 -19.13
N TYR A 96 -34.98 -2.41 -20.23
CA TYR A 96 -35.58 -2.31 -21.56
C TYR A 96 -36.20 -3.63 -22.04
N GLU A 97 -35.51 -4.75 -21.82
CA GLU A 97 -36.02 -6.10 -22.15
C GLU A 97 -37.32 -6.41 -21.39
N ILE A 98 -37.45 -5.95 -20.14
CA ILE A 98 -38.69 -6.09 -19.35
C ILE A 98 -39.81 -5.21 -19.93
N LEU A 99 -39.51 -3.94 -20.24
CA LEU A 99 -40.49 -3.00 -20.80
C LEU A 99 -41.05 -3.48 -22.15
N MET A 100 -40.21 -4.07 -23.00
CA MET A 100 -40.58 -4.49 -24.35
C MET A 100 -41.09 -5.94 -24.43
N LYS A 101 -41.25 -6.62 -23.30
CA LYS A 101 -41.72 -8.00 -23.27
C LYS A 101 -43.16 -8.08 -23.80
N ASP A 102 -43.41 -9.01 -24.73
CA ASP A 102 -44.77 -9.31 -25.18
C ASP A 102 -45.62 -9.86 -24.03
N THR A 103 -46.76 -9.23 -23.79
CA THR A 103 -47.70 -9.55 -22.71
C THR A 103 -48.88 -10.40 -23.18
N ALA A 104 -49.01 -10.70 -24.48
CA ALA A 104 -50.18 -11.39 -25.04
C ALA A 104 -50.41 -12.78 -24.44
N ALA A 105 -49.35 -13.46 -24.01
CA ALA A 105 -49.41 -14.79 -23.40
C ALA A 105 -49.39 -14.78 -21.85
N MET A 106 -49.37 -13.61 -21.22
CA MET A 106 -49.33 -13.51 -19.75
C MET A 106 -50.71 -13.71 -19.15
N ASN A 107 -50.79 -14.43 -18.02
CA ASN A 107 -52.00 -14.45 -17.21
C ASN A 107 -52.16 -13.16 -16.37
N ASP A 108 -53.32 -12.96 -15.75
CA ASP A 108 -53.62 -11.72 -15.02
C ASP A 108 -52.63 -11.40 -13.89
N GLN A 109 -52.16 -12.42 -13.16
CA GLN A 109 -51.17 -12.23 -12.10
C GLN A 109 -49.81 -11.81 -12.66
N GLN A 110 -49.36 -12.46 -13.75
CA GLN A 110 -48.13 -12.12 -14.44
C GLN A 110 -48.20 -10.72 -15.03
N LEU A 111 -49.34 -10.35 -15.61
CA LEU A 111 -49.59 -9.02 -16.16
C LEU A 111 -49.56 -7.95 -15.06
N ALA A 112 -50.15 -8.21 -13.89
CA ALA A 112 -50.09 -7.29 -12.76
C ALA A 112 -48.66 -7.08 -12.26
N ILE A 113 -47.87 -8.16 -12.17
CA ILE A 113 -46.44 -8.07 -11.80
C ILE A 113 -45.66 -7.30 -12.86
N HIS A 114 -45.85 -7.60 -14.14
CA HIS A 114 -45.19 -6.93 -15.25
C HIS A 114 -45.47 -5.42 -15.23
N ASN A 115 -46.74 -5.03 -15.12
CA ASN A 115 -47.14 -3.63 -15.02
C ASN A 115 -46.51 -2.91 -13.80
N HIS A 116 -46.45 -3.60 -12.65
CA HIS A 116 -45.80 -3.04 -11.47
C HIS A 116 -44.30 -2.82 -11.70
N MET A 117 -43.61 -3.79 -12.29
CA MET A 117 -42.19 -3.68 -12.63
C MET A 117 -41.96 -2.57 -13.66
N CYS A 118 -42.79 -2.47 -14.70
CA CYS A 118 -42.73 -1.39 -15.68
C CYS A 118 -42.90 -0.02 -15.03
N SER A 119 -43.81 0.14 -14.07
CA SER A 119 -43.98 1.40 -13.32
C SER A 119 -42.71 1.80 -12.56
N ILE A 120 -42.07 0.84 -11.87
CA ILE A 120 -40.80 1.08 -11.16
C ILE A 120 -39.69 1.48 -12.14
N ILE A 121 -39.58 0.79 -13.27
CA ILE A 121 -38.56 1.08 -14.29
C ILE A 121 -38.79 2.46 -14.90
N LYS A 122 -40.03 2.80 -15.25
CA LYS A 122 -40.40 4.11 -15.76
C LYS A 122 -40.03 5.24 -14.80
N ALA A 123 -40.34 5.08 -13.52
CA ALA A 123 -39.98 6.05 -12.49
C ALA A 123 -38.46 6.18 -12.30
N ARG A 124 -37.69 5.09 -12.46
CA ARG A 124 -36.22 5.13 -12.36
C ARG A 124 -35.57 5.91 -13.50
N HIS A 125 -36.17 5.87 -14.70
CA HIS A 125 -35.63 6.49 -15.92
C HIS A 125 -36.40 7.74 -16.36
N ASP A 126 -37.31 8.26 -15.53
CA ASP A 126 -38.18 9.41 -15.83
C ASP A 126 -38.94 9.27 -17.17
N ILE A 127 -39.38 8.05 -17.50
CA ILE A 127 -40.14 7.74 -18.70
C ILE A 127 -41.65 7.92 -18.39
N PRO A 128 -42.40 8.69 -19.20
CA PRO A 128 -43.84 8.88 -19.00
C PRO A 128 -44.67 7.58 -19.17
#